data_AF-A0A347AJ63-F1
#
_entry.id   AF-A0A347AJ63-F1
#
_cell.length_a   1.000
_cell.length_b   1.000
_cell.length_c   1.000
_cell.angle_alpha   90.00
_cell.angle_beta   90.00
_cell.angle_gamma   90.00
#
_symmetry.space_group_name_H-M   'P 1'
#
loop_
_entity.id
_entity.type
_entity.pdbx_description
1 polymer ?
#
loop_
_entity_poly.entity_id
_entity_poly.type
_entity_poly.pdbx_seq_one_letter_code
_entity_poly.pdbx_strand_id
1 'polypeptide(L)'
;MRLWSLHPMYLDVKGLVALWREGLLARAVLKGNTKGYTNHPQLIRFKNQKNPLLFLDTFLNQVYLESKHRGYKFNLEKIGTEQTREQITVTRGQLSYEMEHLLGKLQQRDQEKYQQTKKMLKEDKFPLPNPVFKIVPGDIELWEKVKH
;
A
#
# COMPACT_ATOMS: atom_id res chain seq x y z
N MET A 1 -6.55 7.17 -6.31
CA MET A 1 -6.05 6.69 -5.01
C MET A 1 -5.97 5.18 -5.03
N ARG A 2 -4.77 4.63 -4.93
CA ARG A 2 -4.49 3.21 -4.72
C ARG A 2 -3.48 3.07 -3.59
N LEU A 3 -3.95 2.48 -2.50
CA LEU A 3 -3.11 2.17 -1.36
C LEU A 3 -2.77 0.68 -1.51
N TRP A 4 -1.52 0.36 -1.86
CA TRP A 4 -1.12 -1.03 -2.07
C TRP A 4 -0.99 -1.76 -0.73
N SER A 5 -1.64 -2.91 -0.59
CA SER A 5 -1.42 -3.84 0.52
C SER A 5 -0.11 -4.62 0.40
N LEU A 6 0.52 -4.61 -0.79
CA LEU A 6 1.86 -5.14 -1.05
C LEU A 6 2.96 -4.40 -0.26
N HIS A 7 4.06 -5.11 0.02
CA HIS A 7 5.26 -4.49 0.56
C HIS A 7 5.80 -3.42 -0.41
N PRO A 8 6.16 -2.19 0.06
CA PRO A 8 6.63 -1.11 -0.81
C PRO A 8 7.86 -1.45 -1.66
N MET A 9 8.65 -2.45 -1.25
CA MET A 9 9.82 -2.96 -1.99
C MET A 9 9.52 -3.37 -3.43
N TYR A 10 8.29 -3.81 -3.73
CA TYR A 10 7.93 -4.25 -5.08
C TYR A 10 7.67 -3.08 -6.05
N LEU A 11 7.39 -1.88 -5.54
CA LEU A 11 7.06 -0.72 -6.37
C LEU A 11 8.29 -0.17 -7.09
N ASP A 12 8.11 0.26 -8.34
CA ASP A 12 9.04 1.14 -9.04
C ASP A 12 9.02 2.56 -8.45
N VAL A 13 9.93 3.43 -8.90
CA VAL A 13 10.04 4.82 -8.43
C VAL A 13 8.70 5.56 -8.57
N LYS A 14 8.06 5.44 -9.74
CA LYS A 14 6.77 6.09 -10.01
C LYS A 14 5.68 5.55 -9.09
N GLY A 15 5.64 4.23 -8.86
CA GLY A 15 4.71 3.60 -7.94
C GLY A 15 4.89 4.05 -6.49
N LEU A 16 6.13 4.11 -6.01
CA LEU A 16 6.45 4.51 -4.65
C LEU A 16 6.10 5.98 -4.37
N VAL A 17 6.46 6.89 -5.29
CA VAL A 17 6.12 8.31 -5.18
C VAL A 17 4.60 8.53 -5.25
N ALA A 18 3.91 7.82 -6.15
CA ALA A 18 2.45 7.88 -6.23
C ALA A 18 1.80 7.39 -4.93
N LEU A 19 2.26 6.25 -4.40
CA LEU A 19 1.73 5.68 -3.16
C LEU A 19 1.87 6.65 -1.98
N TRP A 20 3.03 7.31 -1.85
CA TRP A 20 3.24 8.32 -0.82
C TRP A 20 2.24 9.48 -0.93
N ARG A 21 2.08 10.05 -2.13
CA ARG A 21 1.15 11.16 -2.36
C ARG A 21 -0.31 10.77 -2.11
N GLU A 22 -0.70 9.59 -2.58
CA GLU A 22 -2.06 9.07 -2.41
C GLU A 22 -2.36 8.68 -0.96
N GLY A 23 -1.37 8.17 -0.21
CA GLY A 23 -1.52 7.90 1.21
C GLY A 23 -1.56 9.17 2.07
N LEU A 24 -0.80 10.22 1.73
CA LEU A 24 -0.96 11.52 2.37
C LEU A 24 -2.34 12.14 2.09
N LEU A 25 -2.88 11.96 0.89
CA LEU A 25 -4.26 12.32 0.58
C LEU A 25 -5.25 11.51 1.43
N ALA A 26 -5.07 10.19 1.52
CA ALA A 26 -5.87 9.34 2.39
C ALA A 26 -5.86 9.82 3.85
N ARG A 27 -4.70 10.26 4.33
CA ARG A 27 -4.54 10.80 5.68
C ARG A 27 -5.30 12.10 5.87
N ALA A 28 -5.21 13.01 4.90
CA ALA A 28 -5.99 14.25 4.91
C ALA A 28 -7.51 13.97 4.88
N VAL A 29 -7.95 12.94 4.13
CA VAL A 29 -9.35 12.49 4.11
C VAL A 29 -9.79 12.00 5.48
N LEU A 30 -9.01 11.14 6.13
CA LEU A 30 -9.34 10.61 7.46
C LEU A 30 -9.32 11.70 8.56
N LYS A 31 -8.59 12.80 8.35
CA LYS A 31 -8.62 13.99 9.21
C LYS A 31 -9.81 14.92 8.96
N GLY A 32 -10.61 14.68 7.92
CA GLY A 32 -11.69 15.59 7.51
C GLY A 32 -11.23 16.84 6.78
N ASN A 33 -9.96 16.90 6.36
CA ASN A 33 -9.36 18.09 5.72
C ASN A 33 -9.64 18.17 4.21
N THR A 34 -10.46 17.28 3.66
CA THR A 34 -10.76 17.21 2.23
C THR A 34 -12.25 17.04 1.98
N LYS A 35 -12.77 17.70 0.94
CA LYS A 35 -14.16 17.51 0.48
C LYS A 35 -14.32 16.33 -0.49
N GLY A 36 -13.28 15.99 -1.25
CA GLY A 36 -13.25 14.87 -2.19
C GLY A 36 -12.65 13.59 -1.59
N TYR A 37 -12.83 12.46 -2.27
CA TYR A 37 -12.28 11.13 -1.89
C TYR A 37 -12.74 10.57 -0.54
N THR A 38 -13.69 11.21 0.14
CA THR A 38 -14.21 10.80 1.45
C THR A 38 -14.80 9.40 1.45
N ASN A 39 -15.43 8.98 0.35
CA ASN A 39 -16.03 7.64 0.18
C ASN A 39 -15.15 6.70 -0.66
N HIS A 40 -13.84 6.94 -0.73
CA HIS A 40 -12.97 6.09 -1.53
C HIS A 40 -12.91 4.67 -0.94
N PRO A 41 -13.19 3.60 -1.73
CA PRO A 41 -13.27 2.23 -1.22
C PRO A 41 -12.01 1.76 -0.48
N GLN A 42 -10.82 2.09 -0.99
CA GLN A 42 -9.53 1.77 -0.34
C GLN A 42 -9.43 2.26 1.11
N LEU A 43 -10.21 3.27 1.52
CA LEU A 43 -10.20 3.76 2.90
C LEU A 43 -11.02 2.89 3.86
N ILE A 44 -11.94 2.06 3.35
CA ILE A 44 -12.85 1.25 4.17
C ILE A 44 -12.07 0.38 5.16
N ARG A 45 -11.01 -0.29 4.70
CA ARG A 45 -10.17 -1.13 5.57
C ARG A 45 -9.49 -0.38 6.72
N PHE A 46 -9.20 0.92 6.55
CA PHE A 46 -8.64 1.76 7.62
C PHE A 46 -9.76 2.33 8.50
N LYS A 47 -10.87 2.77 7.91
CA LYS A 47 -12.04 3.31 8.62
C LYS A 47 -12.70 2.29 9.56
N ASN A 48 -12.62 1.00 9.23
CA ASN A 48 -13.15 -0.06 10.07
C ASN A 48 -12.28 -0.35 11.30
N GLN A 49 -11.12 0.29 11.43
CA GLN A 49 -10.28 0.16 12.62
C GLN A 49 -10.71 1.14 13.70
N LYS A 50 -10.43 0.80 14.97
CA LYS A 50 -10.70 1.69 16.12
C LYS A 50 -9.98 3.03 16.00
N ASN A 51 -8.77 3.04 15.43
CA ASN A 51 -7.99 4.26 15.19
C ASN A 51 -7.49 4.30 13.72
N PRO A 52 -8.32 4.77 12.78
CA PRO A 52 -7.99 4.76 11.36
C PRO A 52 -6.70 5.53 11.01
N LEU A 53 -6.44 6.64 11.70
CA LEU A 53 -5.26 7.46 11.47
C LEU A 53 -3.98 6.76 11.94
N LEU A 54 -3.98 6.10 13.10
CA LEU A 54 -2.83 5.35 13.60
C LEU A 54 -2.40 4.24 12.63
N PHE A 55 -3.36 3.49 12.09
CA PHE A 55 -3.06 2.45 11.10
C PHE A 55 -2.54 3.04 9.77
N LEU A 56 -3.09 4.16 9.32
CA LEU A 56 -2.63 4.80 8.09
C LEU A 56 -1.25 5.46 8.26
N ASP A 57 -0.97 6.04 9.41
CA ASP A 57 0.35 6.57 9.76
C ASP A 57 1.38 5.43 9.91
N THR A 58 0.97 4.27 10.43
CA THR A 58 1.80 3.06 10.46
C THR A 58 2.10 2.55 9.05
N PHE A 59 1.08 2.50 8.19
CA PHE A 59 1.21 2.16 6.77
C PHE A 59 2.19 3.09 6.04
N LEU A 60 2.03 4.41 6.21
CA LEU A 60 2.87 5.41 5.56
C LEU A 60 4.30 5.40 6.08
N ASN A 61 4.52 5.07 7.35
CA ASN A 61 5.88 4.92 7.87
C ASN A 61 6.63 3.80 7.14
N GLN A 62 5.99 2.69 6.79
CA GLN A 62 6.62 1.63 5.97
C GLN A 62 6.99 2.12 4.57
N VAL A 63 6.15 2.97 3.97
CA VAL A 63 6.46 3.61 2.67
C VAL A 63 7.63 4.58 2.80
N TYR A 64 7.68 5.35 3.90
CA TYR A 64 8.79 6.25 4.21
C TYR A 64 10.10 5.47 4.41
N LEU A 65 10.09 4.37 5.17
CA LEU A 65 11.27 3.53 5.41
C LEU A 65 11.81 2.97 4.10
N GLU A 66 10.95 2.49 3.19
CA GLU A 66 11.36 2.07 1.86
C GLU A 66 11.99 3.21 1.07
N SER A 67 11.39 4.42 1.15
CA SER A 67 11.93 5.59 0.48
C SER A 67 13.33 5.94 0.99
N LYS A 68 13.54 5.87 2.30
CA LYS A 68 14.82 6.13 2.97
C LYS A 68 15.86 5.07 2.58
N HIS A 69 15.46 3.80 2.55
CA HIS A 69 16.32 2.70 2.12
C HIS A 69 16.85 2.91 0.69
N ARG A 70 16.03 3.47 -0.19
CA ARG A 70 16.40 3.81 -1.58
C ARG A 70 17.06 5.18 -1.74
N GLY A 71 17.31 5.92 -0.67
CA GLY A 71 17.93 7.25 -0.71
C GLY A 71 17.01 8.42 -1.10
N TYR A 72 15.69 8.22 -1.10
CA TYR A 72 14.72 9.30 -1.33
C TYR A 72 14.46 10.12 -0.06
N LYS A 73 14.04 11.38 -0.25
CA LYS A 73 13.81 12.36 0.82
C LYS A 73 12.33 12.63 1.04
N PHE A 74 11.55 11.61 1.39
CA PHE A 74 10.15 11.84 1.80
C PHE A 74 10.13 12.56 3.16
N ASN A 75 9.22 13.51 3.32
CA ASN A 75 9.14 14.28 4.57
C ASN A 75 8.33 13.50 5.63
N LEU A 76 9.04 12.97 6.64
CA LEU A 76 8.48 12.23 7.77
C LEU A 76 7.50 13.08 8.62
N GLU A 77 7.66 14.40 8.68
CA GLU A 77 6.79 15.30 9.44
C GLU A 77 5.35 15.34 8.91
N LYS A 78 5.12 14.81 7.70
CA LYS A 78 3.79 14.72 7.09
C LYS A 78 2.92 13.60 7.67
N ILE A 79 3.48 12.71 8.49
CA ILE A 79 2.78 11.57 9.10
C ILE A 79 2.86 11.62 10.62
N GLY A 80 2.02 10.85 11.30
CA GLY A 80 2.04 10.74 12.76
C GLY A 80 3.28 9.99 13.26
N THR A 81 3.72 10.32 14.47
CA THR A 81 4.87 9.67 15.14
C THR A 81 4.50 8.38 15.84
N GLU A 82 3.24 8.23 16.26
CA GLU A 82 2.72 7.02 16.87
C GLU A 82 2.61 5.89 15.84
N GLN A 83 2.88 4.67 16.29
CA GLN A 83 2.86 3.46 15.47
C GLN A 83 2.21 2.33 16.27
N THR A 84 1.55 1.40 15.58
CA THR A 84 0.99 0.21 16.21
C THR A 84 1.65 -1.07 15.69
N ARG A 85 1.57 -2.13 16.51
CA ARG A 85 1.92 -3.51 16.11
C ARG A 85 0.68 -4.32 15.71
N GLU A 86 -0.51 -3.77 15.93
CA GLU A 86 -1.74 -4.37 15.43
C GLU A 86 -1.76 -4.38 13.90
N GLN A 87 -2.43 -5.36 13.33
CA GLN A 87 -2.46 -5.56 11.88
C GLN A 87 -3.90 -5.56 11.35
N ILE A 88 -4.09 -5.01 10.17
CA ILE A 88 -5.33 -5.08 9.40
C ILE A 88 -5.30 -6.39 8.60
N THR A 89 -6.39 -7.15 8.59
CA THR A 89 -6.48 -8.33 7.72
C THR A 89 -6.52 -7.92 6.25
N VAL A 90 -5.81 -8.66 5.41
CA VAL A 90 -5.94 -8.59 3.96
C VAL A 90 -6.05 -10.00 3.40
N THR A 91 -6.97 -10.23 2.48
CA THR A 91 -7.13 -11.56 1.89
C THR A 91 -5.95 -11.93 0.98
N ARG A 92 -5.72 -13.24 0.87
CA ARG A 92 -4.78 -13.84 -0.09
C ARG A 92 -5.15 -13.43 -1.52
N GLY A 93 -6.43 -13.47 -1.88
CA GLY A 93 -6.92 -13.08 -3.20
C GLY A 93 -6.61 -11.62 -3.54
N GLN A 94 -6.71 -10.71 -2.58
CA GLN A 94 -6.34 -9.31 -2.78
C GLN A 94 -4.86 -9.15 -3.11
N LEU A 95 -3.94 -9.75 -2.35
CA LEU A 95 -2.51 -9.62 -2.64
C LEU A 95 -2.12 -10.22 -3.98
N SER A 96 -2.75 -11.34 -4.37
CA SER A 96 -2.57 -11.92 -5.70
C SER A 96 -3.03 -10.95 -6.80
N TYR A 97 -4.23 -10.37 -6.65
CA TYR A 97 -4.77 -9.38 -7.59
C TYR A 97 -3.89 -8.13 -7.69
N GLU A 98 -3.44 -7.60 -6.55
CA GLU A 98 -2.54 -6.46 -6.54
C GLU A 98 -1.21 -6.77 -7.20
N MET A 99 -0.63 -7.93 -6.95
CA MET A 99 0.65 -8.30 -7.54
C MET A 99 0.56 -8.42 -9.06
N GLU A 100 -0.48 -9.07 -9.58
CA GLU A 100 -0.73 -9.16 -11.02
C GLU A 100 -0.85 -7.77 -11.64
N HIS A 101 -1.64 -6.90 -11.02
CA HIS A 101 -1.83 -5.52 -11.48
C HIS A 101 -0.53 -4.70 -11.43
N LEU A 102 0.32 -4.92 -10.43
CA LEU A 102 1.63 -4.29 -10.34
C LEU A 102 2.55 -4.79 -11.45
N LEU A 103 2.63 -6.11 -11.65
CA LEU A 103 3.46 -6.72 -12.71
C LEU A 103 3.07 -6.19 -14.10
N GLY A 104 1.78 -6.08 -14.40
CA GLY A 104 1.31 -5.49 -15.66
C GLY A 104 1.74 -4.04 -15.85
N LYS A 105 1.73 -3.24 -14.78
CA LYS A 105 2.25 -1.85 -14.81
C LYS A 105 3.76 -1.81 -15.01
N LEU A 106 4.51 -2.64 -14.29
CA LEU A 106 5.98 -2.67 -14.36
C LEU A 106 6.44 -3.12 -15.74
N GLN A 107 5.81 -4.15 -16.32
CA GLN A 107 6.16 -4.65 -17.65
C GLN A 107 6.15 -3.55 -18.73
N GLN A 108 5.24 -2.58 -18.62
CA GLN A 108 5.11 -1.50 -19.60
C GLN A 108 6.08 -0.34 -19.37
N ARG A 109 6.54 -0.11 -18.13
CA ARG A 109 7.19 1.15 -17.76
C ARG A 109 8.54 1.02 -17.05
N ASP A 110 8.88 -0.16 -16.56
CA ASP A 110 10.10 -0.46 -15.81
C ASP A 110 10.43 -1.96 -15.91
N GLN A 111 11.10 -2.32 -17.01
CA GLN A 111 11.41 -3.71 -17.34
C GLN A 111 12.39 -4.36 -16.35
N GLU A 112 13.32 -3.59 -15.80
CA GLU A 112 14.27 -4.05 -14.79
C GLU A 112 13.54 -4.39 -13.49
N LYS A 113 12.71 -3.46 -12.99
CA LYS A 113 11.93 -3.69 -11.78
C LYS A 113 10.95 -4.85 -11.94
N TYR A 114 10.35 -5.01 -13.13
CA TYR A 114 9.51 -6.17 -13.43
C TYR A 114 10.26 -7.50 -13.23
N GLN A 115 11.47 -7.63 -13.79
CA GLN A 115 12.26 -8.87 -13.63
C GLN A 115 12.69 -9.07 -12.18
N GLN A 116 13.09 -8.00 -11.48
CA GLN A 116 13.44 -8.06 -10.06
C GLN A 116 12.26 -8.54 -9.21
N THR A 117 11.07 -7.95 -9.40
CA THR A 117 9.85 -8.34 -8.68
C THR A 117 9.47 -9.79 -8.97
N LYS A 118 9.57 -10.26 -10.22
CA LYS A 118 9.34 -11.68 -10.54
C LYS A 118 10.33 -12.62 -9.87
N LYS A 119 11.60 -12.22 -9.74
CA LYS A 119 12.61 -13.00 -9.03
C LYS A 119 12.26 -13.10 -7.54
N MET A 120 11.97 -11.97 -6.88
CA MET A 120 11.56 -11.93 -5.48
C MET A 120 10.33 -12.82 -5.21
N LEU A 121 9.31 -12.75 -6.06
CA LEU A 121 8.12 -13.60 -5.93
C LEU A 121 8.41 -15.11 -6.01
N LYS A 122 9.38 -15.52 -6.82
CA LYS A 122 9.78 -16.93 -6.90
C LYS A 122 10.45 -17.40 -5.61
N GLU A 123 11.25 -16.52 -5.00
CA GLU A 123 11.96 -16.80 -3.75
C GLU A 123 10.99 -16.82 -2.56
N ASP A 124 10.11 -15.82 -2.45
CA ASP A 124 9.14 -15.69 -1.35
C ASP A 124 7.97 -16.69 -1.46
N LYS A 125 7.77 -17.32 -2.63
CA LYS A 125 6.63 -18.17 -3.01
C LYS A 125 5.26 -17.48 -3.00
N PHE A 126 5.14 -16.32 -2.37
CA PHE A 126 3.93 -15.50 -2.31
C PHE A 126 4.29 -14.02 -2.05
N PRO A 127 3.49 -13.04 -2.54
CA PRO A 127 3.76 -11.64 -2.29
C PRO A 127 3.78 -11.29 -0.80
N LEU A 128 4.82 -10.59 -0.36
CA LEU A 128 4.89 -10.05 0.99
C LEU A 128 3.93 -8.86 1.14
N PRO A 129 3.15 -8.80 2.24
CA PRO A 129 2.32 -7.64 2.54
C PRO A 129 3.17 -6.49 3.10
N ASN A 130 2.65 -5.26 3.03
CA ASN A 130 3.11 -4.21 3.92
C ASN A 130 2.92 -4.69 5.38
N PRO A 131 3.89 -4.50 6.30
CA PRO A 131 3.83 -5.03 7.67
C PRO A 131 2.57 -4.67 8.48
N VAL A 132 1.87 -3.60 8.11
CA VAL A 132 0.58 -3.24 8.73
C VAL A 132 -0.53 -4.25 8.42
N PHE A 133 -0.34 -5.14 7.43
CA PHE A 133 -1.34 -6.13 7.04
C PHE A 133 -0.93 -7.55 7.43
N LYS A 134 -1.94 -8.33 7.80
CA LYS A 134 -1.84 -9.78 8.03
C LYS A 134 -2.66 -10.52 6.99
N ILE A 135 -2.06 -11.52 6.35
CA ILE A 135 -2.73 -12.32 5.32
C ILE A 135 -3.72 -13.28 5.97
N VAL A 136 -4.93 -13.33 5.41
CA VAL A 136 -5.95 -14.33 5.73
C VAL A 136 -6.45 -15.03 4.45
N PRO A 137 -6.98 -16.26 4.52
CA PRO A 137 -7.67 -16.87 3.39
C PRO A 137 -8.87 -16.03 2.94
N GLY A 138 -9.12 -15.97 1.63
CA GLY A 138 -10.27 -15.26 1.04
C GLY A 138 -10.00 -14.78 -0.38
N ASP A 139 -11.08 -14.43 -1.07
CA ASP A 139 -11.08 -13.86 -2.42
C ASP A 139 -10.65 -12.39 -2.43
N ILE A 140 -10.76 -11.69 -3.57
CA ILE A 140 -10.49 -10.26 -3.67
C ILE A 140 -11.34 -9.49 -2.64
N GLU A 141 -10.73 -8.49 -2.01
CA GLU A 141 -11.41 -7.69 -0.99
C GLU A 141 -12.58 -6.92 -1.59
N LEU A 142 -13.69 -6.84 -0.85
CA LEU A 142 -14.93 -6.19 -1.32
C LEU A 142 -14.75 -4.68 -1.63
N TRP A 143 -13.72 -4.05 -1.06
CA TRP A 143 -13.40 -2.66 -1.34
C TRP A 143 -12.57 -2.46 -2.61
N GLU A 144 -12.05 -3.53 -3.23
CA GLU A 144 -11.29 -3.42 -4.47
C GLU A 144 -12.24 -3.26 -5.66
N LYS A 145 -12.04 -2.17 -6.39
CA LYS A 145 -12.76 -1.93 -7.64
C LYS A 145 -12.03 -2.64 -8.77
N VAL A 146 -12.41 -3.89 -9.03
CA VAL A 146 -11.89 -4.68 -10.15
C VAL A 146 -12.27 -4.00 -11.46
N LYS A 147 -11.27 -3.66 -12.27
CA LYS A 147 -11.50 -3.25 -13.66
C LYS A 147 -11.54 -4.52 -14.52
N HIS A 148 -12.67 -4.75 -15.17
CA HIS A 148 -12.80 -5.70 -16.27
C HIS A 148 -12.09 -5.17 -17.52
#